data_AF-A0A239A4A8-F1
#
_entry.id   AF-A0A239A4A8-F1
#
_cell.length_a   1.000
_cell.length_b   1.000
_cell.length_c   1.000
_cell.angle_alpha   90.00
_cell.angle_beta   90.00
_cell.angle_gamma   90.00
#
_symmetry.space_group_name_H-M   'P 1'
#
loop_
_entity.id
_entity.type
_entity.pdbx_description
1 polymer ?
#
loop_
_entity_poly.entity_id
_entity_poly.type
_entity_poly.pdbx_seq_one_letter_code
_entity_poly.pdbx_strand_id
1 'polypeptide(L)' 'MNLEIARTLFLLAALATATAAAAAWEEPRPGVISASSHCPLPRVVKPQVDVKPDHDLLLFLFGMSQGLRAQG' A
#
# COMPACT_ATOMS: atom_id res chain seq x y z
N MET A 1 -32.25 -32.90 19.70
CA MET A 1 -31.39 -31.73 19.44
C MET A 1 -32.30 -30.59 18.99
N ASN A 2 -32.20 -29.39 19.59
CA ASN A 2 -33.11 -28.29 19.29
C ASN A 2 -32.56 -27.45 18.12
N LEU A 3 -33.35 -27.31 17.05
CA LEU A 3 -32.99 -26.56 15.83
C LEU A 3 -32.69 -25.08 16.12
N GLU A 4 -33.38 -24.49 17.09
CA GLU A 4 -33.19 -23.07 17.46
C GLU A 4 -31.82 -22.83 18.11
N ILE A 5 -31.37 -23.78 18.95
CA ILE A 5 -30.05 -23.70 19.59
C ILE A 5 -28.94 -23.86 18.53
N ALA A 6 -29.11 -24.79 17.59
CA ALA A 6 -28.15 -24.94 16.50
C ALA A 6 -28.04 -23.65 15.67
N ARG A 7 -29.18 -23.06 15.28
CA ARG A 7 -29.22 -21.87 14.44
C ARG A 7 -28.55 -20.66 15.09
N THR A 8 -28.81 -20.43 16.37
CA THR A 8 -28.18 -19.34 17.12
C THR A 8 -26.67 -19.55 17.28
N LEU A 9 -26.23 -20.78 17.59
CA LEU A 9 -24.80 -21.12 17.65
C LEU A 9 -24.10 -20.89 16.31
N PHE A 10 -24.71 -21.31 15.20
CA PHE A 10 -24.15 -21.09 13.86
C PHE A 10 -24.05 -19.60 13.52
N LEU A 11 -25.07 -18.81 13.84
CA LEU A 11 -25.05 -17.37 13.59
C LEU A 11 -23.96 -16.66 14.41
N LEU A 12 -23.82 -17.00 15.69
CA LEU A 12 -22.77 -16.43 16.54
C LEU A 12 -21.36 -16.79 16.06
N ALA A 13 -21.16 -18.06 15.68
CA ALA A 13 -19.87 -18.51 15.15
C ALA A 13 -19.51 -17.80 13.83
N ALA A 14 -20.47 -17.66 12.92
CA ALA A 14 -20.27 -16.95 11.66
C ALA A 14 -19.95 -15.46 11.90
N LEU A 15 -20.68 -14.80 12.80
CA LEU A 15 -20.45 -13.39 13.14
C LEU A 15 -19.07 -13.17 13.78
N ALA A 16 -18.67 -14.03 14.71
CA ALA A 16 -17.35 -13.97 15.33
C ALA A 16 -16.23 -14.13 14.29
N THR A 17 -16.38 -15.09 13.37
CA THR A 17 -15.39 -15.34 12.32
C THR A 17 -15.28 -14.16 11.36
N ALA A 18 -16.41 -13.61 10.91
CA ALA A 18 -16.43 -12.43 10.04
C ALA A 18 -15.76 -11.21 10.71
N THR A 19 -16.02 -11.02 12.00
CA THR A 19 -15.41 -9.93 12.78
C THR A 19 -13.90 -10.10 12.90
N ALA A 20 -13.42 -11.31 13.19
CA ALA A 20 -11.99 -11.61 13.23
C ALA A 20 -11.32 -11.39 11.87
N ALA A 21 -11.95 -11.83 10.77
CA ALA A 21 -11.44 -11.64 9.42
C ALA A 21 -11.35 -10.15 9.05
N ALA A 22 -12.38 -9.36 9.38
CA ALA A 22 -12.39 -7.92 9.15
C ALA A 22 -11.32 -7.21 9.99
N ALA A 23 -11.14 -7.61 11.26
CA ALA A 23 -10.13 -7.02 12.14
C ALA A 23 -8.69 -7.39 11.74
N ALA A 24 -8.48 -8.57 11.15
CA ALA A 24 -7.18 -9.00 10.65
C ALA A 24 -6.84 -8.44 9.26
N TRP A 25 -7.79 -7.76 8.60
CA TRP A 25 -7.58 -7.17 7.29
C TRP A 25 -6.76 -5.88 7.42
N GLU A 26 -5.48 -5.96 7.06
CA GLU A 26 -4.62 -4.79 6.95
C GLU A 26 -4.47 -4.43 5.46
N GLU A 27 -5.04 -3.29 5.05
CA GLU A 27 -4.90 -2.78 3.69
C GLU A 27 -3.44 -2.32 3.47
N PRO A 28 -2.67 -2.91 2.53
CA PRO A 28 -1.28 -2.52 2.30
C PRO A 28 -1.24 -1.07 1.81
N ARG A 29 -0.66 -0.17 2.60
CA ARG A 29 -0.44 1.21 2.14
C ARG A 29 0.66 1.24 1.08
N PRO A 30 0.55 2.12 0.07
CA PRO A 30 1.63 2.33 -0.88
C PRO A 30 2.87 2.81 -0.13
N GLY A 31 3.93 2.02 -0.18
CA GLY A 31 5.21 2.29 0.48
C GLY A 31 6.37 2.01 -0.46
N VAL A 32 7.49 2.70 -0.25
CA VAL A 32 8.72 2.46 -1.02
C VAL A 32 9.46 1.28 -0.38
N ILE A 33 9.59 0.18 -1.11
CA ILE A 33 10.36 -0.98 -0.66
C ILE A 33 11.85 -0.66 -0.82
N SER A 34 12.53 -0.35 0.29
CA SER A 34 13.98 -0.10 0.32
C SER A 34 14.82 -1.38 0.40
N ALA A 35 14.21 -2.55 0.63
CA ALA A 35 14.91 -3.84 0.72
C ALA A 35 14.95 -4.52 -0.65
N SER A 36 16.13 -4.61 -1.25
CA SER A 36 16.35 -5.19 -2.59
C SER A 36 16.51 -6.71 -2.61
N SER A 37 16.62 -7.37 -1.44
CA SER A 37 17.04 -8.78 -1.36
C SER A 37 15.95 -9.81 -1.59
N HIS A 38 14.67 -9.43 -1.58
CA HIS A 38 13.54 -10.37 -1.66
C HIS A 38 12.42 -9.98 -2.64
N CYS A 39 12.70 -9.14 -3.63
CA CYS A 39 11.73 -8.83 -4.67
C CYS A 39 11.78 -9.89 -5.77
N PRO A 40 10.76 -10.77 -5.93
CA PRO A 40 10.71 -11.66 -7.08
C PRO A 40 10.65 -10.81 -8.36
N LEU A 41 11.59 -11.04 -9.26
CA LEU A 41 11.63 -10.36 -10.55
C LEU A 41 10.34 -10.70 -11.33
N PRO A 42 9.59 -9.70 -11.82
CA PRO A 42 8.41 -9.97 -12.64
C PRO A 42 8.80 -10.74 -13.90
N ARG A 43 7.93 -11.65 -14.35
CA ARG A 43 8.16 -12.48 -15.55
C ARG A 43 8.56 -11.67 -16.78
N VAL A 44 8.07 -10.43 -16.87
CA VAL A 44 8.48 -9.45 -17.87
C VAL A 44 9.21 -8.33 -17.16
N VAL A 45 10.54 -8.30 -17.29
CA VAL A 45 11.37 -7.21 -16.78
C VAL A 45 11.09 -5.98 -17.65
N LYS A 46 10.54 -4.92 -17.05
CA LYS A 46 10.44 -3.63 -17.75
C LYS A 46 11.86 -3.13 -18.04
N PRO A 47 12.15 -2.73 -19.29
CA PRO A 47 13.44 -2.14 -19.61
C PRO A 47 13.68 -0.96 -18.67
N GLN A 48 14.81 -1.00 -17.96
CA GLN A 48 15.24 0.10 -17.12
C GLN A 48 15.68 1.21 -18.08
N VAL A 49 14.80 2.20 -18.27
CA VAL A 49 15.14 3.41 -19.01
C VAL A 49 15.95 4.28 -18.07
N ASP A 50 17.11 4.76 -18.51
CA ASP A 50 17.86 5.80 -17.82
C ASP A 50 17.02 7.08 -17.83
N VAL A 51 16.20 7.27 -16.79
CA VAL A 51 15.38 8.48 -16.65
C VAL A 51 16.26 9.56 -16.05
N LYS A 52 17.03 10.22 -16.90
CA LYS A 52 17.76 11.43 -16.53
C LYS A 52 16.79 12.61 -16.55
N PRO A 53 16.59 13.31 -15.43
CA PRO A 53 15.75 14.51 -15.41
C PRO A 53 16.33 15.55 -16.37
N ASP A 54 15.45 16.15 -17.18
CA ASP A 54 15.85 17.19 -18.11
C ASP A 54 16.41 18.40 -17.34
N HIS A 55 17.34 19.13 -17.95
CA HIS A 55 17.97 20.29 -17.31
C HIS A 55 16.94 21.35 -16.95
N ASP A 56 15.90 21.53 -17.77
CA ASP A 56 14.83 22.49 -17.51
C ASP A 56 13.97 22.08 -16.31
N LEU A 57 13.76 20.78 -16.10
CA LEU A 57 13.05 20.26 -14.93
C LEU A 57 13.86 20.50 -13.65
N LEU A 58 15.18 20.31 -13.70
CA LEU A 58 16.06 20.58 -12.57
C LEU A 58 16.10 22.08 -12.23
N LEU A 59 16.18 22.96 -13.23
CA LEU A 59 16.12 24.41 -13.04
C LEU A 59 14.78 24.85 -12.46
N PHE A 60 13.66 24.27 -12.92
CA PHE A 60 12.33 24.55 -12.40
C PHE A 60 12.18 24.15 -10.92
N LEU A 61 12.57 22.92 -10.56
CA LEU A 61 12.54 22.43 -9.18
C LEU A 61 13.41 23.29 -8.24
N PHE A 62 14.59 23.70 -8.72
CA PHE A 62 15.47 24.61 -7.99
C PHE A 62 14.79 25.96 -7.74
N GLY A 63 14.21 26.58 -8.78
CA GLY A 63 13.48 27.84 -8.67
C GLY A 63 12.31 27.77 -7.67
N MET A 64 11.49 26.71 -7.74
CA MET A 64 10.40 26.50 -6.77
C MET A 64 10.91 26.37 -5.33
N SER A 65 12.02 25.66 -5.12
CA SER A 65 12.60 25.47 -3.78
C SER A 65 13.17 26.76 -3.17
N GLN A 66 13.50 27.76 -4.00
CA GLN A 66 13.92 29.09 -3.53
C GLN A 66 12.72 29.98 -3.20
N GLY A 67 11.66 29.94 -4.00
CA GLY A 67 10.43 30.70 -3.73
C GLY A 67 9.73 30.27 -2.43
N LEU A 68 9.77 28.98 -2.11
CA LEU A 68 9.19 28.44 -0.87
C LEU A 68 9.99 28.80 0.40
N ARG A 69 11.27 29.17 0.28
CA ARG A 69 12.13 29.55 1.43
C ARG A 69 12.04 31.02 1.81
N ALA A 70 11.41 31.86 0.98
CA ALA A 70 11.26 33.30 1.24
C ALA A 70 10.14 33.66 2.24
N GLN A 71 9.47 32.67 2.83
CA GLN A 71 8.43 32.87 3.86
C GLN A 71 8.94 32.65 5.29
N GLY A 72 10.23 32.89 5.53
CA GLY A 72 10.85 32.89 6.87
C GLY A 72 11.05 34.30 7.39
#